data_AF-U1MWM4-F1
#
_entry.id   AF-U1MWM4-F1
#
_cell.length_a   1.000
_cell.length_b   1.000
_cell.length_c   1.000
_cell.angle_alpha   90.00
_cell.angle_beta   90.00
_cell.angle_gamma   90.00
#
_symmetry.space_group_name_H-M   'P 1'
#
loop_
_entity.id
_entity.type
_entity.pdbx_description
1 polymer ?
#
loop_
_entity_poly.entity_id
_entity_poly.type
_entity_poly.pdbx_seq_one_letter_code
_entity_poly.pdbx_strand_id
1 'polypeptide(L)'
;MDAFALAQLVLRIILALVFVGMGITHFVPRVRRAMQAMIPAAFAGPERRWAPALVAISGVVEIVAGAALLAPWWGVRFAAGIALIALLIAVFPANVQAAREPERFGAAAVPIAPRAVGQVVLGALVLVSVI
;
A
#
# COMPACT_ATOMS: atom_id res chain seq x y z
N MET A 1 -19.25 -7.52 -22.43
CA MET A 1 -18.11 -6.73 -21.89
C MET A 1 -17.26 -6.36 -23.07
N ASP A 2 -16.97 -5.07 -23.28
CA ASP A 2 -15.99 -4.68 -24.29
C ASP A 2 -14.56 -5.00 -23.79
N ALA A 3 -13.58 -4.86 -24.69
CA ALA A 3 -12.18 -5.14 -24.38
C ALA A 3 -11.64 -4.28 -23.22
N PHE A 4 -12.15 -3.06 -23.08
CA PHE A 4 -11.73 -2.14 -22.02
C PHE A 4 -12.24 -2.60 -20.65
N ALA A 5 -13.53 -2.94 -20.54
CA ALA A 5 -14.11 -3.48 -19.32
C ALA A 5 -13.46 -4.81 -18.89
N LEU A 6 -13.09 -5.66 -19.86
CA LEU A 6 -12.33 -6.88 -19.59
C LEU A 6 -10.93 -6.56 -19.06
N ALA A 7 -10.22 -5.62 -19.67
CA ALA A 7 -8.90 -5.18 -19.21
C ALA A 7 -8.96 -4.61 -17.78
N GLN A 8 -9.97 -3.78 -17.47
CA GLN A 8 -10.20 -3.27 -16.11
C GLN A 8 -10.50 -4.39 -15.11
N LEU A 9 -11.25 -5.42 -15.49
CA LEU A 9 -11.51 -6.57 -14.62
C LEU A 9 -10.22 -7.33 -14.31
N VAL A 10 -9.43 -7.66 -15.34
CA VAL A 10 -8.14 -8.34 -15.17
C VAL A 10 -7.21 -7.51 -14.29
N LEU A 11 -7.14 -6.19 -14.54
CA LEU A 11 -6.32 -5.28 -13.75
C LEU A 11 -6.76 -5.25 -12.28
N ARG A 12 -8.07 -5.18 -12.00
CA ARG A 12 -8.59 -5.24 -10.62
C ARG A 12 -8.24 -6.54 -9.90
N ILE A 13 -8.30 -7.67 -10.60
CA ILE A 13 -7.89 -8.97 -10.03
C ILE A 13 -6.41 -8.95 -9.65
N ILE A 14 -5.55 -8.47 -10.55
CA ILE A 14 -4.10 -8.37 -10.29
C ILE A 14 -3.84 -7.42 -9.12
N LEU A 15 -4.45 -6.23 -9.13
CA LEU A 15 -4.28 -5.24 -8.06
C LEU A 15 -4.81 -5.76 -6.72
N ALA A 16 -5.95 -6.43 -6.70
CA ALA A 16 -6.49 -7.04 -5.49
C ALA A 16 -5.52 -8.06 -4.90
N LEU A 17 -4.94 -8.95 -5.73
CA LEU A 17 -3.92 -9.90 -5.28
C LEU A 17 -2.67 -9.21 -4.75
N VAL A 18 -2.21 -8.15 -5.41
CA VAL A 18 -1.04 -7.36 -4.99
C VAL A 18 -1.29 -6.68 -3.65
N PHE A 19 -2.38 -5.94 -3.48
CA PHE A 19 -2.68 -5.23 -2.23
C PHE A 19 -3.02 -6.16 -1.08
N VAL A 20 -3.81 -7.22 -1.32
CA VAL A 20 -4.08 -8.23 -0.29
C VAL A 20 -2.78 -8.94 0.11
N GLY A 21 -1.94 -9.31 -0.86
CA GLY A 21 -0.63 -9.91 -0.60
C GLY A 21 0.27 -9.00 0.23
N MET A 22 0.43 -7.72 -0.15
CA MET A 22 1.18 -6.72 0.61
C MET A 22 0.61 -6.52 2.02
N GLY A 23 -0.72 -6.41 2.14
CA GLY A 23 -1.40 -6.24 3.42
C GLY A 23 -1.19 -7.41 4.37
N ILE A 24 -1.18 -8.65 3.87
CA ILE A 24 -0.84 -9.84 4.67
C ILE A 24 0.56 -9.75 5.27
N THR A 25 1.54 -9.18 4.55
CA THR A 25 2.92 -9.07 5.06
C THR A 25 3.04 -8.19 6.31
N HIS A 26 2.10 -7.27 6.54
CA HIS A 26 2.05 -6.43 7.76
C HIS A 26 1.83 -7.25 9.04
N PHE A 27 1.32 -8.47 8.92
CA PHE A 27 1.05 -9.36 10.04
C PHE A 27 2.14 -10.43 10.22
N VAL A 28 3.10 -10.52 9.30
CA VAL A 28 4.26 -11.42 9.42
C VAL A 28 5.25 -10.84 10.43
N PRO A 29 5.57 -11.53 11.55
CA PRO A 29 6.29 -10.92 12.68
C PRO A 29 7.62 -10.25 12.32
N ARG A 30 8.41 -10.86 11.43
CA ARG A 30 9.71 -10.32 10.98
C ARG A 30 9.54 -9.06 10.13
N VAL A 31 8.60 -9.08 9.18
CA VAL A 31 8.33 -7.96 8.26
C VAL A 31 7.69 -6.80 9.03
N ARG A 32 6.71 -7.11 9.90
CA ARG A 32 6.06 -6.14 10.78
C ARG A 32 7.05 -5.33 11.60
N ARG A 33 8.05 -5.99 12.23
CA ARG A 33 9.09 -5.29 13.00
C ARG A 33 9.93 -4.35 12.14
N ALA A 34 10.26 -4.75 10.91
CA ALA A 34 10.96 -3.88 9.96
C ALA A 34 10.11 -2.66 9.58
N MET A 35 8.84 -2.86 9.23
CA MET A 35 7.90 -1.78 8.91
C MET A 35 7.72 -0.80 10.08
N GLN A 36 7.59 -1.31 11.31
CA GLN A 36 7.51 -0.48 12.51
C GLN A 36 8.76 0.40 12.70
N ALA A 37 9.94 -0.12 12.36
CA ALA A 37 11.19 0.63 12.43
C ALA A 37 11.30 1.71 11.33
N MET A 38 10.63 1.51 10.19
CA MET A 38 10.59 2.49 9.09
C MET A 38 9.68 3.70 9.39
N ILE A 39 8.75 3.61 10.35
CA ILE A 39 7.84 4.72 10.64
C ILE A 39 8.64 5.95 11.13
N PRO A 40 8.49 7.13 10.49
CA PRO A 40 9.19 8.34 10.91
C PRO A 40 8.82 8.75 12.34
N ALA A 41 9.78 9.32 13.07
CA ALA A 41 9.60 9.71 14.47
C ALA A 41 8.38 10.64 14.69
N ALA A 42 8.11 11.53 13.74
CA ALA A 42 6.95 12.44 13.76
C ALA A 42 5.59 11.72 13.83
N PHE A 43 5.49 10.48 13.33
CA PHE A 43 4.25 9.70 13.32
C PHE A 43 4.24 8.57 14.36
N ALA A 44 5.40 8.15 14.85
CA ALA A 44 5.51 6.99 15.73
C ALA A 44 4.98 7.25 17.16
N GLY A 45 4.79 8.51 17.54
CA GLY A 45 4.40 8.93 18.90
C GLY A 45 5.53 8.75 19.93
N PRO A 46 5.28 9.12 21.20
CA PRO A 46 6.24 8.93 22.29
C PRO A 46 6.68 7.46 22.36
N GLU A 47 7.99 7.23 22.47
CA GLU A 47 8.59 5.89 22.53
C GLU A 47 8.18 4.96 21.37
N ARG A 48 7.75 5.52 20.24
CA ARG A 48 7.26 4.79 19.06
C ARG A 48 6.02 3.92 19.30
N ARG A 49 5.26 4.18 20.37
CA ARG A 49 4.10 3.38 20.79
C ARG A 49 3.00 3.25 19.72
N TRP A 50 2.91 4.18 18.76
CA TRP A 50 1.91 4.15 17.69
C TRP A 50 2.37 3.37 16.46
N ALA A 51 3.67 3.11 16.31
CA ALA A 51 4.20 2.40 15.15
C ALA A 51 3.52 1.03 14.93
N PRO A 52 3.29 0.19 15.96
CA PRO A 52 2.59 -1.08 15.78
C PRO A 52 1.16 -0.91 15.25
N ALA A 53 0.42 0.06 15.78
CA ALA A 53 -0.95 0.32 15.37
C ALA A 53 -1.03 0.85 13.94
N LEU A 54 -0.13 1.77 13.56
CA LEU A 54 -0.08 2.30 12.19
C LEU A 54 0.22 1.23 11.15
N VAL A 55 1.16 0.31 11.44
CA VAL A 55 1.45 -0.85 10.56
C VAL A 55 0.24 -1.79 10.49
N ALA A 56 -0.41 -2.07 11.62
CA ALA A 56 -1.60 -2.94 11.60
C ALA A 56 -2.75 -2.30 10.82
N ILE A 57 -3.04 -1.02 11.04
CA ILE A 57 -4.11 -0.27 10.36
C ILE A 57 -3.85 -0.21 8.85
N SER A 58 -2.64 0.16 8.43
CA SER A 58 -2.29 0.18 7.00
C SER A 58 -2.46 -1.20 6.36
N GLY A 59 -1.99 -2.28 7.01
CA GLY A 59 -2.19 -3.64 6.52
C GLY A 59 -3.67 -4.05 6.41
N VAL A 60 -4.51 -3.68 7.38
CA VAL A 60 -5.97 -3.92 7.30
C VAL A 60 -6.58 -3.15 6.14
N VAL A 61 -6.23 -1.87 5.97
CA VAL A 61 -6.74 -1.04 4.87
C VAL A 61 -6.33 -1.62 3.51
N GLU A 62 -5.09 -2.08 3.34
CA GLU A 62 -4.65 -2.75 2.10
C GLU A 62 -5.47 -4.00 1.79
N ILE A 63 -5.70 -4.86 2.78
CA ILE A 63 -6.47 -6.11 2.59
C ILE A 63 -7.92 -5.77 2.23
N VAL A 64 -8.56 -4.92 3.04
CA VAL A 64 -9.99 -4.61 2.87
C VAL A 64 -10.23 -3.86 1.57
N ALA A 65 -9.46 -2.81 1.29
CA ALA A 65 -9.62 -2.04 0.07
C ALA A 65 -9.18 -2.86 -1.17
N GLY A 66 -8.10 -3.65 -1.07
CA GLY A 66 -7.68 -4.57 -2.13
C GLY A 66 -8.77 -5.58 -2.49
N ALA A 67 -9.40 -6.22 -1.50
CA ALA A 67 -10.54 -7.11 -1.75
C ALA A 67 -11.76 -6.37 -2.31
N ALA A 68 -12.03 -5.16 -1.82
CA ALA A 68 -13.15 -4.33 -2.27
C ALA A 68 -13.05 -3.86 -3.73
N LEU A 69 -11.87 -3.90 -4.36
CA LEU A 69 -11.73 -3.69 -5.82
C LEU A 69 -12.53 -4.71 -6.64
N LEU A 70 -12.80 -5.89 -6.09
CA LEU A 70 -13.57 -6.96 -6.74
C LEU A 70 -15.07 -6.89 -6.43
N ALA A 71 -15.52 -5.90 -5.64
CA ALA A 71 -16.92 -5.74 -5.32
C ALA A 71 -17.76 -5.46 -6.59
N PRO A 72 -19.00 -5.99 -6.69
CA PRO A 72 -19.85 -5.74 -7.84
C PRO A 72 -20.32 -4.27 -7.92
N TRP A 73 -20.43 -3.59 -6.77
CA TRP A 73 -20.91 -2.21 -6.68
C TRP A 73 -19.82 -1.20 -7.07
N TRP A 74 -20.12 -0.33 -8.04
CA TRP A 74 -19.18 0.70 -8.51
C TRP A 74 -18.71 1.63 -7.38
N GLY A 75 -19.63 2.12 -6.54
CA GLY A 75 -19.28 3.02 -5.43
C GLY A 75 -18.30 2.41 -4.43
N VAL A 76 -18.41 1.10 -4.16
CA VAL A 76 -17.48 0.38 -3.28
C VAL A 76 -16.10 0.29 -3.91
N ARG A 77 -16.02 -0.07 -5.20
CA ARG A 77 -14.75 -0.15 -5.94
C ARG A 77 -14.05 1.19 -6.02
N PHE A 78 -14.79 2.25 -6.33
CA PHE A 78 -14.26 3.60 -6.44
C PHE A 78 -13.71 4.07 -5.09
N ALA A 79 -14.47 3.92 -4.00
CA ALA A 79 -14.02 4.26 -2.65
C ALA A 79 -12.77 3.45 -2.25
N ALA A 80 -12.72 2.15 -2.58
CA ALA A 80 -11.56 1.32 -2.35
C ALA A 80 -10.31 1.80 -3.11
N GLY A 81 -10.46 2.17 -4.38
CA GLY A 81 -9.38 2.74 -5.18
C GLY A 81 -8.82 4.03 -4.58
N ILE A 82 -9.70 4.94 -4.15
CA ILE A 82 -9.30 6.18 -3.46
C ILE A 82 -8.58 5.88 -2.14
N ALA A 83 -9.09 4.93 -1.34
CA ALA A 83 -8.46 4.53 -0.09
C ALA A 83 -7.05 3.97 -0.29
N LEU A 84 -6.84 3.13 -1.31
CA LEU A 84 -5.53 2.59 -1.68
C LEU A 84 -4.56 3.69 -2.13
N ILE A 85 -5.02 4.63 -2.96
CA ILE A 85 -4.19 5.76 -3.41
C ILE A 85 -3.80 6.65 -2.22
N ALA A 86 -4.76 6.99 -1.35
CA ALA A 86 -4.51 7.76 -0.14
C ALA A 86 -3.52 7.03 0.78
N LEU A 87 -3.63 5.71 0.90
CA LEU A 87 -2.72 4.91 1.70
C LEU A 87 -1.31 4.90 1.12
N LEU A 88 -1.14 4.75 -0.20
CA LEU A 88 0.17 4.83 -0.87
C LEU A 88 0.87 6.15 -0.56
N ILE A 89 0.13 7.26 -0.59
CA ILE A 89 0.64 8.59 -0.21
C ILE A 89 1.02 8.60 1.28
N ALA A 90 0.15 8.10 2.16
CA ALA A 90 0.35 8.10 3.60
C ALA A 90 1.56 7.27 4.05
N VAL A 91 1.88 6.16 3.37
CA VAL A 91 3.04 5.30 3.71
C VAL A 91 4.35 5.78 3.09
N PHE A 92 4.32 6.72 2.14
CA PHE A 92 5.53 7.21 1.47
C PHE A 92 6.61 7.77 2.42
N PRO A 93 6.29 8.49 3.51
CA PRO A 93 7.30 8.91 4.48
C PRO A 93 8.10 7.76 5.09
N ALA A 94 7.49 6.59 5.30
CA ALA A 94 8.19 5.39 5.77
C ALA A 94 9.14 4.83 4.70
N ASN A 95 8.76 4.89 3.43
CA ASN A 95 9.64 4.53 2.31
C ASN A 95 10.86 5.47 2.21
N VAL A 96 10.66 6.78 2.42
CA VAL A 96 11.75 7.76 2.47
C VAL A 96 12.70 7.49 3.64
N GLN A 97 12.17 7.14 4.82
CA GLN A 97 13.00 6.76 5.96
C GLN A 97 13.85 5.52 5.64
N ALA A 98 13.25 4.48 5.07
CA ALA A 98 13.98 3.27 4.70
C ALA A 98 15.09 3.54 3.66
N ALA A 99 14.81 4.38 2.66
CA ALA A 99 15.78 4.74 1.63
C ALA A 99 17.00 5.52 2.17
N ARG A 100 16.86 6.20 3.32
CA ARG A 100 17.95 6.93 3.98
C ARG A 100 18.87 6.04 4.82
N GLU A 101 18.43 4.83 5.17
CA GLU A 101 19.17 3.88 6.01
C GLU A 101 19.34 2.51 5.31
N PRO A 102 20.00 2.46 4.14
CA PRO A 102 20.10 1.22 3.35
C PRO A 102 20.81 0.07 4.07
N GLU A 103 21.80 0.37 4.92
CA GLU A 103 22.49 -0.65 5.73
C GLU A 103 21.56 -1.34 6.73
N ARG A 104 20.53 -0.64 7.20
CA ARG A 104 19.57 -1.14 8.19
C ARG A 104 18.41 -1.89 7.55
N PHE A 105 17.94 -1.43 6.39
CA PHE A 105 16.71 -1.92 5.77
C PHE A 105 16.93 -2.78 4.51
N GLY A 106 18.16 -2.88 4.00
CA GLY A 106 18.52 -3.77 2.90
C GLY A 106 17.58 -3.66 1.70
N ALA A 107 16.96 -4.77 1.31
CA ALA A 107 16.03 -4.82 0.18
C ALA A 107 14.81 -3.89 0.32
N ALA A 108 14.43 -3.47 1.53
CA ALA A 108 13.33 -2.52 1.74
C ALA A 108 13.75 -1.06 1.44
N ALA A 109 15.05 -0.76 1.46
CA ALA A 109 15.63 0.56 1.17
C ALA A 109 15.74 0.84 -0.33
N VAL A 110 14.61 0.75 -1.03
CA VAL A 110 14.55 1.12 -2.46
C VAL A 110 14.83 2.62 -2.60
N PRO A 111 15.68 3.05 -3.56
CA PRO A 111 15.95 4.47 -3.78
C PRO A 111 14.68 5.30 -4.01
N ILE A 112 14.68 6.56 -3.59
CA ILE A 112 13.48 7.40 -3.53
C ILE A 112 12.83 7.57 -4.91
N ALA A 113 13.61 7.86 -5.95
CA ALA A 113 13.08 8.09 -7.31
C ALA A 113 12.33 6.86 -7.88
N PRO A 114 12.92 5.65 -7.98
CA PRO A 114 12.19 4.48 -8.47
C PRO A 114 11.02 4.11 -7.57
N ARG A 115 11.12 4.31 -6.25
CA ARG A 115 10.00 4.10 -5.32
C ARG A 115 8.83 5.03 -5.62
N ALA A 116 9.10 6.33 -5.79
CA ALA A 116 8.08 7.33 -6.07
C ALA A 116 7.40 7.05 -7.41
N VAL A 117 8.17 6.75 -8.46
CA VAL A 117 7.64 6.34 -9.78
C VAL A 117 6.75 5.11 -9.63
N GLY A 118 7.20 4.08 -8.91
CA GLY A 118 6.42 2.87 -8.69
C GLY A 118 5.09 3.13 -7.99
N GLN A 119 5.05 4.00 -6.98
CA GLN A 119 3.80 4.33 -6.28
C GLN A 119 2.86 5.19 -7.14
N VAL A 120 3.39 6.12 -7.94
CA VAL A 120 2.59 6.90 -8.89
C VAL A 120 1.96 6.00 -9.95
N VAL A 121 2.76 5.10 -10.53
CA VAL A 121 2.27 4.12 -11.53
C VAL A 121 1.23 3.20 -10.91
N LEU A 122 1.48 2.66 -9.72
CA LEU A 122 0.52 1.80 -9.02
C LEU A 122 -0.78 2.54 -8.71
N GLY A 123 -0.72 3.79 -8.24
CA GLY A 123 -1.88 4.63 -7.99
C GLY A 123 -2.67 4.94 -9.28
N ALA A 124 -1.98 5.23 -10.38
CA ALA A 124 -2.62 5.44 -11.69
C ALA A 124 -3.32 4.18 -12.20
N LEU A 125 -2.70 3.01 -12.05
CA LEU A 125 -3.31 1.71 -12.38
C LEU A 125 -4.56 1.45 -11.53
N VAL A 126 -4.50 1.75 -10.22
CA VAL A 126 -5.68 1.66 -9.34
C VAL A 126 -6.80 2.57 -9.85
N LEU A 127 -6.51 3.84 -10.16
CA LEU A 127 -7.50 4.79 -10.65
C LEU A 127 -8.16 4.31 -11.95
N VAL A 128 -7.35 3.92 -12.94
CA VAL A 128 -7.84 3.41 -14.24
C VAL A 128 -8.71 2.16 -14.07
N SER A 129 -8.43 1.34 -13.04
CA SER A 129 -9.17 0.11 -12.79
C SER A 129 -10.58 0.33 -12.22
N VAL A 130 -10.89 1.52 -11.69
CA VAL A 130 -12.13 1.81 -10.94
C VAL A 130 -13.01 2.93 -11.51
N ILE A 131 -12.56 3.65 -12.55
CA ILE A 131 -13.35 4.63 -13.30
C ILE A 131 -14.19 3.96 -14.39
#